data_AF-A0A3D3CFU4-F1
#
_entry.id   AF-A0A3D3CFU4-F1
#
_cell.length_a   1.000
_cell.length_b   1.000
_cell.length_c   1.000
_cell.angle_alpha   90.00
_cell.angle_beta   90.00
_cell.angle_gamma   90.00
#
_symmetry.space_group_name_H-M   'P 1'
#
loop_
_entity.id
_entity.type
_entity.pdbx_description
1 polymer ?
#
loop_
_entity_poly.entity_id
_entity_poly.type
_entity_poly.pdbx_seq_one_letter_code
_entity_poly.pdbx_strand_id
1 'polypeptide(L)'
;WMGEVLADILDKGERYGARDLGKGRRVQVEFVSANPTGPLHVGHGRGAAVGDIIANILAFTGWSVEREYYINDAGLQMDILGRS
;
A
#
# COMPACT_ATOMS: atom_id res chain seq x y z
N TRP A 1 2.82 2.03 36.05
CA TRP A 1 3.41 1.62 34.77
C TRP A 1 2.57 0.62 33.98
N MET A 2 2.61 -0.70 34.25
CA MET A 2 1.91 -1.67 33.37
C MET A 2 0.38 -1.45 33.32
N GLY A 3 -0.24 -1.11 34.45
CA GLY A 3 -1.67 -0.77 34.49
C GLY A 3 -2.05 0.48 33.68
N GLU A 4 -1.16 1.48 33.62
CA GLU A 4 -1.37 2.69 32.81
C GLU A 4 -1.26 2.39 31.32
N VAL A 5 -0.28 1.54 30.92
CA VAL A 5 -0.16 1.08 29.53
C VAL A 5 -1.39 0.29 29.10
N LEU A 6 -1.90 -0.59 29.96
CA LEU A 6 -3.13 -1.35 29.66
C LEU A 6 -4.34 -0.43 29.51
N ALA A 7 -4.50 0.56 30.38
CA ALA A 7 -5.56 1.56 30.26
C ALA A 7 -5.43 2.35 28.94
N ASP A 8 -4.22 2.75 28.55
CA ASP A 8 -3.94 3.46 27.29
C ASP A 8 -4.23 2.61 26.05
N ILE A 9 -3.90 1.31 26.09
CA ILE A 9 -4.24 0.35 25.03
C ILE A 9 -5.75 0.22 24.89
N LEU A 10 -6.48 0.07 26.00
CA LEU A 10 -7.93 -0.09 25.99
C LEU A 10 -8.65 1.19 25.54
N ASP A 11 -8.17 2.37 25.96
CA ASP A 11 -8.71 3.67 25.56
C ASP A 11 -8.52 3.93 24.06
N LYS A 12 -7.30 3.67 23.54
CA LYS A 12 -6.98 3.90 22.13
C LYS A 12 -7.48 2.80 21.19
N GLY A 13 -7.74 1.60 21.70
CA GLY A 13 -8.25 0.45 20.93
C GLY A 13 -7.42 0.16 19.68
N GLU A 14 -8.08 0.04 18.54
CA GLU A 14 -7.43 -0.20 17.23
C GLU A 14 -6.45 0.90 16.82
N ARG A 15 -6.54 2.09 17.42
CA ARG A 15 -5.65 3.23 17.17
C ARG A 15 -4.47 3.29 18.14
N TYR A 16 -4.29 2.29 19.01
CA TYR A 16 -3.12 2.23 19.87
C TYR A 16 -1.83 2.18 19.04
N GLY A 17 -0.91 3.13 19.29
CA GLY A 17 0.31 3.30 18.50
C GLY A 17 0.16 4.22 17.27
N ALA A 18 -1.06 4.64 16.91
CA ALA A 18 -1.26 5.61 15.84
C ALA A 18 -0.71 6.99 16.24
N ARG A 19 -0.20 7.73 15.25
CA ARG A 19 0.32 9.10 15.39
C ARG A 19 -0.14 9.93 14.19
N ASP A 20 -0.30 11.24 14.34
CA ASP A 20 -0.53 12.13 13.18
C ASP A 20 0.79 12.70 12.65
N LEU A 21 1.51 11.88 11.88
CA LEU A 21 2.76 12.25 11.22
C LEU A 21 2.52 12.89 9.84
N GLY A 22 1.41 12.53 9.21
CA GLY A 22 0.99 13.09 7.92
C GLY A 22 0.66 14.57 8.01
N LYS A 23 0.03 15.03 9.11
CA LYS A 23 -0.35 16.44 9.31
C LYS A 23 -1.17 16.99 8.12
N GLY A 24 -2.10 16.17 7.62
CA GLY A 24 -2.94 16.50 6.45
C GLY A 24 -2.25 16.39 5.09
N ARG A 25 -0.99 15.95 5.02
CA ARG A 25 -0.29 15.73 3.75
C ARG A 25 -0.80 14.47 3.04
N ARG A 26 -0.81 14.55 1.72
CA ARG A 26 -1.10 13.42 0.82
C ARG A 26 0.18 12.68 0.46
N VAL A 27 0.05 11.37 0.25
CA VAL A 27 1.11 10.50 -0.26
C VAL A 27 0.51 9.48 -1.22
N GLN A 28 1.19 9.23 -2.33
CA GLN A 28 0.84 8.18 -3.26
C GLN A 28 1.82 7.01 -3.09
N VAL A 29 1.28 5.79 -3.04
CA VAL A 29 2.04 4.54 -3.00
C VAL A 29 1.68 3.75 -4.24
N GLU A 30 2.60 3.73 -5.20
CA GLU A 30 2.50 2.90 -6.40
C GLU A 30 3.15 1.53 -6.14
N PHE A 31 2.45 0.44 -6.46
CA PHE A 31 2.99 -0.91 -6.29
C PHE A 31 2.33 -1.94 -7.21
N VAL A 32 2.98 -3.10 -7.34
CA VAL A 32 2.71 -4.17 -8.31
C VAL A 32 3.06 -3.78 -9.75
N SER A 33 2.37 -2.79 -10.33
CA SER A 33 2.59 -2.21 -11.67
C SER A 33 3.11 -3.22 -12.70
N ALA A 34 2.46 -4.40 -12.77
CA ALA A 34 2.92 -5.48 -13.62
C ALA A 34 2.57 -5.16 -15.06
N ASN A 35 3.46 -5.48 -15.99
CA ASN A 35 3.16 -5.33 -17.41
C ASN A 35 1.94 -6.22 -17.75
N PRO A 36 0.95 -5.69 -18.50
CA PRO A 36 -0.29 -6.39 -18.81
C PRO A 36 -0.12 -7.48 -19.87
N THR A 37 1.04 -8.13 -19.94
CA THR A 37 1.39 -9.16 -20.94
C THR A 37 1.04 -10.58 -20.50
N GLY A 38 0.33 -10.74 -19.37
CA GLY A 38 -0.05 -12.03 -18.82
C GLY A 38 -0.68 -11.92 -17.43
N PRO A 39 -1.19 -13.03 -16.87
CA PRO A 39 -1.78 -13.05 -15.54
C PRO A 39 -0.74 -12.80 -14.44
N LEU A 40 -1.18 -12.21 -13.33
CA LEU A 40 -0.35 -12.10 -12.14
C LEU A 40 0.01 -13.49 -11.59
N HIS A 41 1.29 -13.74 -11.39
CA HIS A 41 1.79 -14.92 -10.68
C HIS A 41 2.29 -14.59 -9.27
N VAL A 42 2.60 -15.64 -8.49
CA VAL A 42 3.06 -15.56 -7.08
C VAL A 42 4.26 -14.62 -6.85
N GLY A 43 5.07 -14.38 -7.88
CA GLY A 43 6.20 -13.44 -7.81
C GLY A 43 5.75 -11.99 -7.56
N HIS A 44 4.59 -11.60 -8.07
CA HIS A 44 3.99 -10.28 -7.79
C HIS A 44 3.44 -10.16 -6.36
N GLY A 45 3.12 -11.29 -5.73
CA GLY A 45 2.52 -11.32 -4.39
C GLY A 45 3.39 -10.64 -3.34
N ARG A 46 4.72 -10.76 -3.45
CA ARG A 46 5.65 -10.06 -2.55
C ARG A 46 5.53 -8.54 -2.70
N GLY A 47 5.54 -8.03 -3.94
CA GLY A 47 5.40 -6.60 -4.22
C GLY A 47 4.04 -6.06 -3.76
N ALA A 48 2.98 -6.83 -4.01
CA ALA A 48 1.62 -6.52 -3.53
C ALA A 48 1.55 -6.37 -2.01
N ALA A 49 2.06 -7.37 -1.27
CA ALA A 49 2.04 -7.36 0.18
C ALA A 49 2.87 -6.21 0.77
N VAL A 50 4.08 -5.97 0.26
CA VAL A 50 4.96 -4.89 0.76
C VAL A 50 4.32 -3.53 0.51
N GLY A 51 3.80 -3.27 -0.69
CA GLY A 51 3.17 -2.00 -1.02
C GLY A 51 1.94 -1.72 -0.17
N ASP A 52 1.07 -2.72 0.02
CA ASP A 52 -0.11 -2.54 0.87
C ASP A 52 0.24 -2.32 2.34
N ILE A 53 1.24 -3.03 2.88
CA ILE A 53 1.73 -2.82 4.26
C ILE A 53 2.23 -1.38 4.45
N ILE A 54 3.00 -0.85 3.48
CA ILE A 54 3.49 0.54 3.53
C ILE A 54 2.31 1.52 3.53
N ALA A 55 1.35 1.32 2.64
CA ALA A 55 0.15 2.16 2.56
C ALA A 55 -0.68 2.11 3.85
N ASN A 56 -0.80 0.94 4.48
CA ASN A 56 -1.49 0.77 5.76
C ASN A 56 -0.77 1.50 6.90
N ILE A 57 0.55 1.40 6.99
CA ILE A 57 1.35 2.11 8.01
C ILE A 57 1.24 3.63 7.82
N LEU A 58 1.29 4.13 6.59
CA LEU A 58 1.13 5.55 6.29
C LEU A 58 -0.27 6.05 6.70
N ALA A 59 -1.33 5.31 6.35
CA ALA A 59 -2.69 5.67 6.75
C ALA A 59 -2.87 5.64 8.27
N PHE A 60 -2.30 4.63 8.94
CA PHE A 60 -2.30 4.49 10.39
C PHE A 60 -1.56 5.64 11.09
N THR A 61 -0.56 6.21 10.41
CA THR A 61 0.24 7.34 10.89
C THR A 61 -0.22 8.71 10.36
N GLY A 62 -1.48 8.82 9.94
CA GLY A 62 -2.15 10.10 9.69
C GLY A 62 -1.90 10.71 8.30
N TRP A 63 -1.33 9.95 7.37
CA TRP A 63 -1.23 10.38 5.98
C TRP A 63 -2.53 10.14 5.22
N SER A 64 -2.85 11.03 4.27
CA SER A 64 -3.89 10.78 3.27
C SER A 64 -3.27 9.97 2.13
N VAL A 65 -3.49 8.65 2.16
CA VAL A 65 -2.83 7.70 1.26
C VAL A 65 -3.66 7.42 0.02
N GLU A 66 -3.03 7.56 -1.13
CA GLU A 66 -3.52 7.09 -2.43
C GLU A 66 -2.72 5.86 -2.83
N ARG A 67 -3.40 4.77 -3.22
CA ARG A 67 -2.76 3.55 -3.70
C ARG A 67 -2.92 3.52 -5.22
N GLU A 68 -1.82 3.35 -5.95
CA GLU A 68 -1.83 3.36 -7.41
C GLU A 68 -1.27 2.05 -7.99
N TYR A 69 -1.84 1.66 -9.13
CA TYR A 69 -1.33 0.61 -9.99
C TYR A 69 -1.05 1.22 -11.36
N TYR A 70 0.21 1.29 -11.77
CA TYR A 70 0.56 1.78 -13.09
C TYR A 70 0.40 0.65 -14.12
N ILE A 71 -0.42 0.89 -15.13
CA ILE A 71 -0.57 -0.01 -16.26
C ILE A 71 0.31 0.50 -17.39
N ASN A 72 1.35 -0.27 -17.73
CA ASN A 72 2.16 0.04 -18.91
C ASN A 72 1.47 -0.47 -20.18
N ASP A 73 0.67 0.39 -20.79
CA ASP A 73 -0.09 0.12 -22.02
C ASP A 73 0.62 0.59 -23.30
N ALA A 74 1.89 0.97 -23.21
CA ALA A 74 2.68 1.47 -24.33
C ALA A 74 3.81 0.49 -24.74
N GLY A 75 3.97 0.30 -26.05
CA GLY A 75 5.15 -0.31 -26.66
C GLY A 75 4.98 -1.75 -27.18
N LEU A 76 6.10 -2.31 -27.67
CA LEU A 76 6.18 -3.59 -28.39
C LEU A 76 5.55 -4.77 -27.65
N GLN A 77 5.51 -4.74 -26.32
CA GLN A 77 4.90 -5.79 -25.51
C GLN A 77 3.36 -5.87 -25.67
N MET A 78 2.68 -4.73 -25.83
CA MET A 78 1.25 -4.69 -26.16
C MET A 78 1.01 -5.13 -27.60
N ASP A 79 1.90 -4.76 -28.53
CA ASP A 79 1.83 -5.18 -29.93
C ASP A 79 2.00 -6.70 -30.10
N ILE A 80 2.88 -7.33 -29.32
CA ILE A 80 3.11 -8.78 -29.32
C ILE A 80 1.88 -9.51 -28.73
N LEU A 81 1.31 -9.00 -27.64
CA LEU A 81 0.09 -9.55 -27.05
C LEU A 81 -1.10 -9.48 -28.03
N GLY A 82 -1.28 -8.35 -28.72
CA GLY A 82 -2.37 -8.18 -29.69
C GLY A 82 -2.25 -9.02 -30.97
N ARG A 83 -1.09 -9.62 -31.23
CA ARG A 83 -0.84 -10.54 -32.36
C ARG A 83 -0.97 -12.03 -31.98
N SER A 84 -1.18 -12.33 -30.71
CA SER A 84 -1.22 -13.69 -30.16
C SER A 84 -2.65 -14.22 -30.00
#